data_AF-A0A522EY31-F1
#
_entry.id   AF-A0A522EY31-F1
#
_cell.length_a   1.000
_cell.length_b   1.000
_cell.length_c   1.000
_cell.angle_alpha   90.00
_cell.angle_beta   90.00
_cell.angle_gamma   90.00
#
_symmetry.space_group_name_H-M   'P 1'
#
loop_
_entity.id
_entity.type
_entity.pdbx_description
1 polymer ?
#
loop_
_entity_poly.entity_id
_entity_poly.type
_entity_poly.pdbx_seq_one_letter_code
_entity_poly.pdbx_strand_id
1 'polypeptide(L)'
;MTQNDFYNGQVILVNKPKTWTSFDVVNKMRSDLRHTYQIPFAKIGHAGTLDPLATGLLIVCIGRKTKTIEQFQGMEKEYTGTMMLGCTTPSYDMETPVNERYSIAHITPELIKEAAKKFVGAVWQYPPDFSAKKIQGDRAYNIARSGGHPDIKPNLVNISKFEIVDVLLPMVEFKVVCGKGTYIRSLAHDLGRQLGCGGLLASLCRTRIGKYKLKGAKELKDWMEAAQPTVAKKRIPVRTAMKKAKERAKERKKMVVSSGKPSSKKKTGSKKKPAAKKESKGKKRK
;
A
#
# COMPACT_ATOMS: atom_id res chain seq x y z
N MET A 1 1.64 20.80 9.00
CA MET A 1 2.32 19.63 9.59
C MET A 1 3.75 20.00 9.98
N THR A 2 4.20 19.75 11.22
CA THR A 2 5.59 19.96 11.61
C THR A 2 6.49 18.78 11.21
N GLN A 3 7.81 18.94 11.21
CA GLN A 3 8.73 17.80 10.98
C GLN A 3 8.53 16.69 12.03
N ASN A 4 8.23 17.04 13.27
CA ASN A 4 7.99 16.06 14.34
C ASN A 4 6.69 15.26 14.09
N ASP A 5 5.64 15.91 13.60
CA ASP A 5 4.38 15.25 13.21
C ASP A 5 4.60 14.26 12.06
N PHE A 6 5.46 14.61 11.11
CA PHE A 6 5.84 13.70 10.01
C PHE A 6 6.53 12.44 10.52
N TYR A 7 7.53 12.58 11.40
CA TYR A 7 8.29 11.44 11.92
C TYR A 7 7.42 10.53 12.80
N ASN A 8 6.53 11.11 13.62
CA ASN A 8 5.53 10.35 14.39
C ASN A 8 4.57 9.58 13.46
N GLY A 9 4.36 10.09 12.25
CA GLY A 9 3.68 9.41 11.16
C GLY A 9 2.17 9.49 11.26
N GLN A 10 1.52 9.46 10.11
CA GLN A 10 0.07 9.57 9.98
C GLN A 10 -0.47 8.49 9.04
N VAL A 11 -1.75 8.19 9.23
CA VAL A 11 -2.55 7.37 8.32
C VAL A 11 -3.44 8.34 7.56
N ILE A 12 -3.24 8.39 6.26
CA ILE A 12 -3.88 9.33 5.34
C ILE A 12 -4.86 8.54 4.49
N LEU A 13 -6.09 9.05 4.40
CA LEU A 13 -7.14 8.48 3.57
C LEU A 13 -7.21 9.29 2.28
N VAL A 14 -6.90 8.66 1.16
CA VAL A 14 -6.88 9.29 -0.16
C VAL A 14 -8.00 8.69 -1.00
N ASN A 15 -8.80 9.53 -1.66
CA ASN A 15 -9.61 9.10 -2.78
C ASN A 15 -8.70 9.00 -4.01
N LYS A 16 -8.37 7.77 -4.44
CA LYS A 16 -7.50 7.56 -5.59
C LYS A 16 -8.29 7.91 -6.86
N PRO A 17 -7.81 8.87 -7.68
CA PRO A 17 -8.45 9.16 -8.95
C PRO A 17 -8.30 7.98 -9.93
N LYS A 18 -9.17 7.95 -10.94
CA LYS A 18 -9.07 7.01 -12.06
C LYS A 18 -7.75 7.26 -12.81
N THR A 19 -7.27 6.26 -13.54
CA THR A 19 -6.03 6.21 -14.34
C THR A 19 -4.71 6.28 -13.57
N TRP A 20 -4.72 6.76 -12.32
CA TRP A 20 -3.53 6.78 -11.47
C TRP A 20 -3.24 5.41 -10.87
N THR A 21 -1.98 4.98 -10.90
CA THR A 21 -1.57 3.83 -10.07
C THR A 21 -1.58 4.22 -8.60
N SER A 22 -1.64 3.23 -7.70
CA SER A 22 -1.46 3.48 -6.26
C SER A 22 -0.07 4.05 -5.94
N PHE A 23 0.92 3.76 -6.78
CA PHE A 23 2.27 4.29 -6.62
C PHE A 23 2.39 5.74 -7.07
N ASP A 24 1.62 6.17 -8.07
CA ASP A 24 1.55 7.57 -8.50
C ASP A 24 1.04 8.47 -7.37
N VAL A 25 0.03 8.02 -6.62
CA VAL A 25 -0.44 8.71 -5.41
C VAL A 25 0.71 8.88 -4.41
N VAL A 26 1.45 7.79 -4.14
CA VAL A 26 2.59 7.82 -3.22
C VAL A 26 3.70 8.75 -3.71
N ASN A 27 4.01 8.73 -5.00
CA ASN A 27 5.04 9.59 -5.60
C ASN A 27 4.64 11.07 -5.55
N LYS A 28 3.39 11.38 -5.87
CA LYS A 28 2.87 12.75 -5.78
C LYS A 28 2.96 13.28 -4.36
N MET A 29 2.49 12.52 -3.37
CA MET A 29 2.59 12.91 -1.96
C MET A 29 4.05 13.03 -1.50
N ARG A 30 4.94 12.16 -1.96
CA ARG A 30 6.38 12.26 -1.66
C ARG A 30 6.97 13.56 -2.22
N SER A 31 6.63 13.90 -3.47
CA SER A 31 7.03 15.15 -4.12
C SER A 31 6.56 16.35 -3.30
N ASP A 32 5.29 16.37 -2.89
CA ASP A 32 4.73 17.49 -2.12
C ASP A 32 5.40 17.64 -0.74
N LEU A 33 5.72 16.54 -0.06
CA LEU A 33 6.47 16.57 1.20
C LEU A 33 7.90 17.11 1.02
N ARG A 34 8.53 16.81 -0.11
CA ARG A 34 9.86 17.32 -0.43
C ARG A 34 9.81 18.83 -0.73
N HIS A 35 8.89 19.27 -1.58
CA HIS A 35 8.89 20.64 -2.11
C HIS A 35 8.17 21.63 -1.18
N THR A 36 7.02 21.26 -0.63
CA THR A 36 6.22 22.13 0.25
C THR A 36 6.75 22.14 1.68
N TYR A 37 7.13 20.97 2.20
CA TYR A 37 7.52 20.80 3.60
C TYR A 37 9.01 20.59 3.85
N GLN A 38 9.80 20.50 2.77
CA GLN A 38 11.26 20.39 2.83
C GLN A 38 11.72 19.16 3.61
N ILE A 39 11.02 18.05 3.38
CA ILE A 39 11.32 16.71 3.92
C ILE A 39 11.88 15.85 2.77
N PRO A 40 13.21 15.79 2.59
CA PRO A 40 13.81 15.16 1.40
C PRO A 40 13.66 13.63 1.35
N PHE A 41 13.59 12.96 2.50
CA PHE A 41 13.54 11.50 2.61
C PHE A 41 12.27 11.03 3.31
N ALA A 42 11.12 11.38 2.74
CA ALA A 42 9.83 11.01 3.31
C ALA A 42 9.57 9.51 3.15
N LYS A 43 9.57 8.77 4.27
CA LYS A 43 9.10 7.38 4.31
C LYS A 43 7.58 7.36 4.14
N ILE A 44 7.12 6.78 3.03
CA ILE A 44 5.70 6.73 2.65
C ILE A 44 5.40 5.41 1.92
N GLY A 45 4.22 4.84 2.16
CA GLY A 45 3.74 3.64 1.48
C GLY A 45 2.22 3.51 1.58
N HIS A 46 1.60 2.70 0.71
CA HIS A 46 0.15 2.47 0.70
C HIS A 46 -0.21 1.08 1.23
N ALA A 47 -1.42 0.92 1.76
CA ALA A 47 -1.87 -0.30 2.41
C ALA A 47 -2.88 -1.10 1.59
N GLY A 48 -2.45 -1.48 0.39
CA GLY A 48 -3.23 -2.29 -0.55
C GLY A 48 -3.39 -1.57 -1.88
N THR A 49 -2.93 -2.22 -2.95
CA THR A 49 -3.01 -1.68 -4.31
C THR A 49 -4.49 -1.54 -4.74
N LEU A 50 -4.76 -0.49 -5.50
CA LEU A 50 -5.89 -0.38 -6.41
C LEU A 50 -5.35 -0.30 -7.83
N ASP A 51 -6.01 -1.02 -8.73
CA ASP A 51 -5.73 -1.01 -10.16
C ASP A 51 -5.87 0.42 -10.72
N PRO A 52 -5.19 0.76 -11.84
CA PRO A 52 -5.23 2.10 -12.41
C PRO A 52 -6.66 2.58 -12.72
N LEU A 53 -7.49 1.70 -13.31
CA LEU A 53 -8.87 2.01 -13.67
C LEU A 53 -9.85 2.03 -12.48
N ALA A 54 -9.45 1.48 -11.33
CA ALA A 54 -10.24 1.55 -10.12
C ALA A 54 -10.13 2.94 -9.46
N THR A 55 -11.11 3.31 -8.65
CA THR A 55 -11.13 4.54 -7.85
C THR A 55 -11.34 4.24 -6.37
N GLY A 56 -11.36 5.28 -5.54
CA GLY A 56 -11.82 5.16 -4.15
C GLY A 56 -10.68 5.04 -3.15
N LEU A 57 -11.02 4.48 -1.99
CA LEU A 57 -10.22 4.59 -0.77
C LEU A 57 -8.86 3.91 -0.90
N LEU A 58 -7.80 4.71 -0.81
CA LEU A 58 -6.42 4.27 -0.66
C LEU A 58 -5.87 4.77 0.68
N ILE A 59 -5.52 3.83 1.57
CA ILE A 59 -4.83 4.17 2.82
C ILE A 59 -3.35 4.35 2.53
N VAL A 60 -2.82 5.53 2.85
CA VAL A 60 -1.41 5.89 2.73
C VAL A 60 -0.84 6.13 4.12
N CYS A 61 0.28 5.50 4.44
CA CYS A 61 0.98 5.66 5.71
C CYS A 61 2.26 6.44 5.49
N ILE A 62 2.55 7.41 6.37
CA ILE A 62 3.79 8.18 6.37
C ILE A 62 4.57 7.99 7.67
N GLY A 63 5.89 8.19 7.62
CA GLY A 63 6.77 8.14 8.79
C GLY A 63 6.70 6.79 9.51
N ARG A 64 6.62 6.81 10.85
CA ARG A 64 6.52 5.59 11.68
C ARG A 64 5.28 4.74 11.40
N LYS A 65 4.17 5.34 10.93
CA LYS A 65 2.94 4.60 10.59
C LYS A 65 3.10 3.67 9.39
N THR A 66 4.17 3.80 8.59
CA THR A 66 4.49 2.78 7.57
C THR A 66 4.68 1.38 8.14
N LYS A 67 5.02 1.25 9.43
CA LYS A 67 5.13 -0.04 10.12
C LYS A 67 3.78 -0.72 10.38
N THR A 68 2.64 -0.01 10.23
CA THR A 68 1.30 -0.57 10.45
C THR A 68 0.58 -0.91 9.14
N ILE A 69 1.26 -0.84 7.98
CA ILE A 69 0.67 -1.11 6.66
C ILE A 69 0.02 -2.50 6.59
N GLU A 70 0.70 -3.52 7.10
CA GLU A 70 0.22 -4.91 7.06
C GLU A 70 -1.12 -5.10 7.79
N GLN A 71 -1.34 -4.33 8.87
CA GLN A 71 -2.58 -4.37 9.64
C GLN A 71 -3.77 -3.95 8.77
N PHE A 72 -3.64 -2.88 7.99
CA PHE A 72 -4.71 -2.43 7.09
C PHE A 72 -4.87 -3.35 5.87
N GLN A 73 -3.78 -3.92 5.36
CA GLN A 73 -3.85 -4.87 4.24
C GLN A 73 -4.64 -6.12 4.60
N GLY A 74 -4.56 -6.58 5.86
CA GLY A 74 -5.32 -7.72 6.38
C GLY A 74 -6.81 -7.45 6.62
N MET A 75 -7.24 -6.18 6.65
CA MET A 75 -8.65 -5.85 6.87
C MET A 75 -9.53 -6.20 5.66
N GLU A 76 -10.78 -6.52 5.96
CA GLU A 76 -11.85 -6.66 4.97
C GLU A 76 -12.02 -5.36 4.16
N LYS A 77 -12.42 -5.50 2.90
CA LYS A 77 -12.61 -4.39 1.97
C LYS A 77 -14.00 -4.47 1.35
N GLU A 78 -14.60 -3.31 1.15
CA GLU A 78 -15.86 -3.18 0.40
C GLU A 78 -15.59 -2.46 -0.91
N TYR A 79 -16.22 -2.96 -1.96
CA TYR A 79 -16.21 -2.37 -3.28
C TYR A 79 -17.62 -2.27 -3.83
N THR A 80 -17.84 -1.24 -4.64
CA THR A 80 -18.93 -1.16 -5.60
C THR A 80 -18.35 -1.08 -7.00
N GLY A 81 -19.11 -1.47 -8.00
CA GLY A 81 -18.65 -1.42 -9.37
C GLY A 81 -19.67 -1.94 -10.36
N THR A 82 -19.23 -1.99 -11.61
CA THR A 82 -20.00 -2.48 -12.75
C THR A 82 -19.19 -3.55 -13.45
N MET A 83 -19.80 -4.69 -13.70
CA MET A 83 -19.28 -5.69 -14.63
C MET A 83 -20.04 -5.63 -15.95
N MET A 84 -19.38 -6.00 -17.03
CA MET A 84 -19.96 -6.10 -18.36
C MET A 84 -19.97 -7.57 -18.78
N LEU A 85 -21.14 -8.10 -19.13
CA LEU A 85 -21.33 -9.45 -19.63
C LEU A 85 -21.30 -9.49 -21.15
N GLY A 86 -21.04 -10.67 -21.74
CA GLY A 86 -21.06 -10.86 -23.19
C GLY A 86 -19.70 -10.64 -23.87
N CYS A 87 -18.64 -10.35 -23.11
CA CYS A 87 -17.28 -10.28 -23.63
C CYS A 87 -16.23 -10.51 -22.54
N THR A 88 -15.00 -10.77 -22.97
CA THR A 88 -13.81 -10.88 -22.12
C THR A 88 -12.68 -10.01 -22.66
N THR A 89 -11.69 -9.75 -21.81
CA THR A 89 -10.43 -9.10 -22.15
C THR A 89 -9.28 -9.85 -21.46
N PRO A 90 -8.04 -9.81 -21.98
CA PRO A 90 -6.89 -10.45 -21.32
C PRO A 90 -6.60 -9.94 -19.89
N SER A 91 -6.93 -8.67 -19.61
CA SER A 91 -6.72 -8.03 -18.30
C SER A 91 -7.87 -8.23 -17.30
N TYR A 92 -8.99 -8.82 -17.76
CA TYR A 92 -10.27 -8.93 -17.05
C TYR A 92 -10.89 -7.58 -16.64
N ASP A 93 -10.44 -6.49 -17.24
CA ASP A 93 -11.02 -5.16 -17.12
C ASP A 93 -10.93 -4.41 -18.47
N MET A 94 -11.14 -3.09 -18.45
CA MET A 94 -11.14 -2.25 -19.64
C MET A 94 -9.74 -1.76 -20.07
N GLU A 95 -8.63 -2.26 -19.48
CA GLU A 95 -7.26 -1.82 -19.82
C GLU A 95 -6.83 -2.35 -21.20
N THR A 96 -7.32 -3.51 -21.60
CA THR A 96 -6.98 -4.15 -22.89
C THR A 96 -8.21 -4.29 -23.79
N PRO A 97 -8.03 -4.36 -25.12
CA PRO A 97 -9.13 -4.63 -26.05
C PRO A 97 -9.85 -5.96 -25.76
N VAL A 98 -11.12 -6.03 -26.18
CA VAL A 98 -11.93 -7.26 -26.12
C VAL A 98 -11.29 -8.35 -26.98
N ASN A 99 -11.12 -9.55 -26.42
CA ASN A 99 -10.61 -10.71 -27.15
C ASN A 99 -11.71 -11.69 -27.58
N GLU A 100 -12.78 -11.83 -26.81
CA GLU A 100 -13.91 -12.72 -27.15
C GLU A 100 -15.27 -12.06 -26.88
N ARG A 101 -16.28 -12.48 -27.63
CA ARG A 101 -17.67 -12.02 -27.52
C ARG A 101 -18.61 -13.20 -27.47
N TYR A 102 -19.69 -13.08 -26.70
CA TYR A 102 -20.66 -14.15 -26.48
C TYR A 102 -22.08 -13.58 -26.55
N SER A 103 -23.05 -14.45 -26.86
CA SER A 103 -24.45 -14.09 -26.76
C SER A 103 -24.85 -13.90 -25.29
N ILE A 104 -25.71 -12.92 -25.03
CA ILE A 104 -26.33 -12.68 -23.72
C ILE A 104 -27.86 -12.87 -23.76
N ALA A 105 -28.40 -13.40 -24.86
CA ALA A 105 -29.85 -13.53 -25.05
C ALA A 105 -30.52 -14.42 -23.98
N HIS A 106 -29.77 -15.36 -23.40
CA HIS A 106 -30.24 -16.26 -22.34
C HIS A 106 -30.05 -15.69 -20.92
N ILE A 107 -29.43 -14.52 -20.78
CA ILE A 107 -29.10 -13.95 -19.47
C ILE A 107 -30.28 -13.16 -18.92
N THR A 108 -30.70 -13.50 -17.71
CA THR A 108 -31.73 -12.77 -16.96
C THR A 108 -31.19 -12.22 -15.63
N PRO A 109 -31.81 -11.17 -15.06
CA PRO A 109 -31.44 -10.66 -13.74
C PRO A 109 -31.47 -11.73 -12.65
N GLU A 110 -32.43 -12.66 -12.70
CA GLU A 110 -32.58 -13.77 -11.74
C GLU A 110 -31.40 -14.73 -11.86
N LEU A 111 -31.01 -15.09 -13.09
CA LEU A 111 -29.89 -15.98 -13.34
C LEU A 111 -28.57 -15.39 -12.81
N ILE A 112 -28.36 -14.08 -13.01
CA ILE A 112 -27.18 -13.36 -12.50
C ILE A 112 -27.17 -13.39 -10.97
N LYS A 113 -28.31 -13.11 -10.32
CA LYS A 113 -28.45 -13.12 -8.86
C LYS A 113 -28.19 -14.51 -8.27
N GLU A 114 -28.73 -15.57 -8.88
CA GLU A 114 -28.48 -16.95 -8.43
C GLU A 114 -27.02 -17.38 -8.63
N ALA A 115 -26.40 -17.00 -9.76
CA ALA A 115 -24.99 -17.29 -10.00
C ALA A 115 -24.08 -16.58 -8.97
N ALA A 116 -24.38 -15.32 -8.63
CA ALA A 116 -23.61 -14.53 -7.67
C ALA A 116 -23.58 -15.17 -6.26
N LYS A 117 -24.67 -15.80 -5.81
CA LYS A 117 -24.73 -16.48 -4.50
C LYS A 117 -23.66 -17.55 -4.33
N LYS A 118 -23.27 -18.23 -5.42
CA LYS A 118 -22.27 -19.31 -5.39
C LYS A 118 -20.86 -18.84 -5.06
N PHE A 119 -20.60 -17.54 -5.15
CA PHE A 119 -19.30 -16.93 -4.83
C PHE A 119 -19.22 -16.43 -3.39
N VAL A 120 -20.27 -16.55 -2.58
CA VAL A 120 -20.25 -16.15 -1.17
C VAL A 120 -19.63 -17.28 -0.34
N GLY A 121 -18.70 -16.92 0.56
CA GLY A 121 -17.94 -17.84 1.40
C GLY A 121 -16.49 -18.02 0.92
N ALA A 122 -15.93 -19.20 1.18
CA ALA A 122 -14.58 -19.56 0.80
C ALA A 122 -14.54 -20.02 -0.66
N VAL A 123 -13.82 -19.28 -1.51
CA VAL A 123 -13.76 -19.50 -2.96
C VAL A 123 -12.32 -19.63 -3.40
N TRP A 124 -12.03 -20.62 -4.23
CA TRP A 124 -10.74 -20.71 -4.92
C TRP A 124 -10.75 -19.75 -6.11
N GLN A 125 -9.82 -18.80 -6.10
CA GLN A 125 -9.70 -17.81 -7.16
C GLN A 125 -8.31 -17.85 -7.78
N TYR A 126 -8.26 -17.84 -9.11
CA TYR A 126 -7.03 -17.56 -9.85
C TYR A 126 -6.85 -16.04 -9.93
N PRO A 127 -5.75 -15.49 -9.38
CA PRO A 127 -5.35 -14.12 -9.68
C PRO A 127 -5.25 -13.90 -11.19
N PRO A 128 -5.58 -12.70 -11.70
CA PRO A 128 -5.35 -12.37 -13.10
C PRO A 128 -3.84 -12.32 -13.39
N ASP A 129 -3.46 -12.64 -14.62
CA ASP A 129 -2.08 -12.54 -15.11
C ASP A 129 -1.51 -11.13 -14.88
N PHE A 130 -2.34 -10.11 -15.09
CA PHE A 130 -2.05 -8.70 -14.81
C PHE A 130 -2.22 -8.36 -13.31
N SER A 131 -1.45 -9.03 -12.44
CA SER A 131 -1.46 -8.79 -10.98
C SER A 131 -0.09 -8.42 -10.42
N ALA A 132 -0.09 -7.83 -9.23
CA ALA A 132 1.13 -7.49 -8.50
C ALA A 132 1.77 -8.70 -7.77
N LYS A 133 1.23 -9.92 -7.95
CA LYS A 133 1.77 -11.14 -7.34
C LYS A 133 3.19 -11.37 -7.86
N LYS A 134 4.11 -11.76 -6.97
CA LYS A 134 5.47 -12.12 -7.37
C LYS A 134 5.54 -13.61 -7.70
N ILE A 135 6.17 -13.94 -8.82
CA ILE A 135 6.43 -15.29 -9.33
C ILE A 135 7.92 -15.34 -9.66
N GLN A 136 8.66 -16.23 -9.00
CA GLN A 136 10.11 -16.40 -9.17
C GLN A 136 10.94 -15.09 -9.06
N GLY A 137 10.43 -14.09 -8.33
CA GLY A 137 11.11 -12.80 -8.12
C GLY A 137 10.50 -11.63 -8.91
N ASP A 138 9.86 -11.91 -10.04
CA ASP A 138 9.23 -10.92 -10.91
C ASP A 138 7.73 -10.79 -10.66
N ARG A 139 7.14 -9.64 -11.03
CA ARG A 139 5.69 -9.44 -10.91
C ARG A 139 4.97 -10.10 -12.08
N ALA A 140 3.87 -10.79 -11.83
CA ALA A 140 3.04 -11.43 -12.84
C ALA A 140 2.67 -10.47 -13.98
N TYR A 141 2.32 -9.22 -13.61
CA TYR A 141 2.08 -8.14 -14.57
C TYR A 141 3.23 -7.87 -15.55
N ASN A 142 4.49 -7.91 -15.09
CA ASN A 142 5.64 -7.68 -15.97
C ASN A 142 5.77 -8.82 -16.99
N ILE A 143 5.57 -10.06 -16.53
CA ILE A 143 5.62 -11.28 -17.36
C ILE A 143 4.52 -11.23 -18.42
N ALA A 144 3.29 -10.91 -18.02
CA ALA A 144 2.13 -10.80 -18.91
C ALA A 144 2.34 -9.74 -20.00
N ARG A 145 2.89 -8.57 -19.64
CA ARG A 145 3.18 -7.50 -20.61
C ARG A 145 4.31 -7.82 -21.58
N SER A 146 5.24 -8.70 -21.20
CA SER A 146 6.25 -9.23 -22.13
C SER A 146 5.72 -10.37 -23.03
N GLY A 147 4.41 -10.68 -22.96
CA GLY A 147 3.78 -11.75 -23.74
C GLY A 147 3.93 -13.14 -23.13
N GLY A 148 4.44 -13.26 -21.90
CA GLY A 148 4.55 -14.53 -21.18
C GLY A 148 3.30 -14.85 -20.36
N HIS A 149 3.09 -16.13 -20.06
CA HIS A 149 2.00 -16.58 -19.17
C HIS A 149 2.55 -16.90 -17.78
N PRO A 150 2.26 -16.09 -16.76
CA PRO A 150 2.71 -16.36 -15.40
C PRO A 150 2.06 -17.64 -14.84
N ASP A 151 2.87 -18.56 -14.28
CA ASP A 151 2.35 -19.74 -13.57
C ASP A 151 1.73 -19.33 -12.22
N ILE A 152 0.43 -19.02 -12.25
CA ILE A 152 -0.33 -18.55 -11.11
C ILE A 152 -1.12 -19.70 -10.49
N LYS A 153 -0.71 -20.10 -9.28
CA LYS A 153 -1.53 -20.97 -8.43
C LYS A 153 -2.76 -20.24 -7.89
N PRO A 154 -3.93 -20.92 -7.80
CA PRO A 154 -5.12 -20.35 -7.18
C PRO A 154 -4.89 -20.14 -5.69
N ASN A 155 -5.58 -19.15 -5.11
CA ASN A 155 -5.56 -18.93 -3.67
C ASN A 155 -6.98 -18.97 -3.13
N LEU A 156 -7.14 -19.50 -1.92
CA LEU A 156 -8.41 -19.43 -1.22
C LEU A 156 -8.65 -17.99 -0.74
N VAL A 157 -9.78 -17.43 -1.12
CA VAL A 157 -10.24 -16.11 -0.70
C VAL A 157 -11.60 -16.23 -0.03
N ASN A 158 -11.97 -15.24 0.78
CA ASN A 158 -13.27 -15.20 1.44
C ASN A 158 -14.06 -13.99 0.97
N ILE A 159 -15.26 -14.23 0.46
CA ILE A 159 -16.22 -13.20 0.05
C ILE A 159 -17.37 -13.26 1.05
N SER A 160 -17.47 -12.29 1.94
CA SER A 160 -18.51 -12.26 2.98
C SER A 160 -19.85 -11.76 2.43
N LYS A 161 -19.84 -10.95 1.37
CA LYS A 161 -21.06 -10.50 0.69
C LYS A 161 -20.78 -10.28 -0.79
N PHE A 162 -21.69 -10.73 -1.64
CA PHE A 162 -21.73 -10.37 -3.06
C PHE A 162 -23.18 -10.16 -3.48
N GLU A 163 -23.52 -8.91 -3.77
CA GLU A 163 -24.88 -8.46 -4.02
C GLU A 163 -24.94 -7.81 -5.40
N ILE A 164 -25.94 -8.22 -6.18
CA ILE A 164 -26.28 -7.59 -7.46
C ILE A 164 -27.27 -6.47 -7.14
N VAL A 165 -26.86 -5.24 -7.44
CA VAL A 165 -27.58 -4.01 -7.09
C VAL A 165 -28.58 -3.65 -8.18
N ASP A 166 -28.12 -3.66 -9.43
CA ASP A 166 -28.94 -3.33 -10.60
C ASP A 166 -28.46 -4.10 -11.83
N VAL A 167 -29.37 -4.33 -12.78
CA VAL A 167 -29.10 -5.08 -14.02
C VAL A 167 -29.67 -4.32 -15.20
N LEU A 168 -28.78 -3.70 -15.98
CA LEU A 168 -29.08 -3.07 -17.26
C LEU A 168 -28.16 -3.67 -18.33
N LEU A 169 -28.55 -4.83 -18.86
CA LEU A 169 -27.69 -5.63 -19.74
C LEU A 169 -27.11 -4.80 -20.90
N PRO A 170 -25.81 -5.00 -21.22
CA PRO A 170 -24.87 -5.97 -20.65
C PRO A 170 -24.24 -5.58 -19.29
N MET A 171 -24.61 -4.43 -18.72
CA MET A 171 -24.03 -3.90 -17.48
C MET A 171 -24.74 -4.44 -16.24
N VAL A 172 -23.96 -4.85 -15.25
CA VAL A 172 -24.46 -5.35 -13.96
C VAL A 172 -23.74 -4.62 -12.85
N GLU A 173 -24.50 -3.90 -12.03
CA GLU A 173 -23.98 -3.21 -10.86
C GLU A 173 -23.94 -4.14 -9.66
N PHE A 174 -22.86 -4.04 -8.89
CA PHE A 174 -22.67 -4.92 -7.74
C PHE A 174 -22.05 -4.20 -6.55
N LYS A 175 -22.22 -4.86 -5.40
CA LYS A 175 -21.55 -4.57 -4.16
C LYS A 175 -20.92 -5.84 -3.62
N VAL A 176 -19.63 -5.76 -3.26
CA VAL A 176 -18.89 -6.91 -2.74
C VAL A 176 -18.11 -6.53 -1.49
N VAL A 177 -18.09 -7.46 -0.54
CA VAL A 177 -17.31 -7.39 0.68
C VAL A 177 -16.42 -8.63 0.74
N CYS A 178 -15.12 -8.43 0.86
CA CYS A 178 -14.16 -9.53 0.74
C CYS A 178 -12.89 -9.33 1.57
N GLY A 179 -12.24 -10.46 1.84
CA GLY A 179 -10.97 -10.54 2.55
C GLY A 179 -9.77 -10.13 1.70
N LYS A 180 -8.58 -10.16 2.32
CA LYS A 180 -7.30 -9.95 1.65
C LYS A 180 -7.11 -10.95 0.50
N GLY A 181 -6.52 -10.48 -0.60
CA GLY A 181 -6.12 -11.35 -1.72
C GLY A 181 -7.20 -11.59 -2.76
N THR A 182 -8.43 -11.11 -2.53
CA THR A 182 -9.53 -11.18 -3.50
C THR A 182 -9.30 -10.20 -4.65
N TYR A 183 -9.37 -10.71 -5.88
CA TYR A 183 -9.34 -9.94 -7.11
C TYR A 183 -10.75 -9.78 -7.65
N ILE A 184 -11.25 -8.54 -7.68
CA ILE A 184 -12.60 -8.26 -8.17
C ILE A 184 -12.70 -8.45 -9.70
N ARG A 185 -11.59 -8.25 -10.42
CA ARG A 185 -11.48 -8.58 -11.85
C ARG A 185 -11.75 -10.05 -12.14
N SER A 186 -11.08 -10.95 -11.40
CA SER A 186 -11.33 -12.39 -11.49
C SER A 186 -12.78 -12.73 -11.10
N LEU A 187 -13.35 -12.07 -10.08
CA LEU A 187 -14.75 -12.31 -9.70
C LEU A 187 -15.73 -12.00 -10.85
N ALA A 188 -15.53 -10.88 -11.57
CA ALA A 188 -16.36 -10.53 -12.73
C ALA A 188 -16.20 -11.54 -13.89
N HIS A 189 -14.95 -11.92 -14.16
CA HIS A 189 -14.63 -12.94 -15.17
C HIS A 189 -15.25 -14.30 -14.83
N ASP A 190 -15.09 -14.77 -13.60
CA ASP A 190 -15.57 -16.07 -13.14
C ASP A 190 -17.11 -16.12 -13.10
N LEU A 191 -17.79 -15.02 -12.73
CA LEU A 191 -19.25 -14.94 -12.84
C LEU A 191 -19.70 -15.07 -14.29
N GLY A 192 -19.06 -14.33 -15.21
CA GLY A 192 -19.36 -14.40 -16.64
C GLY A 192 -19.14 -15.81 -17.22
N ARG A 193 -18.08 -16.51 -16.78
CA ARG A 193 -17.84 -17.91 -17.12
C ARG A 193 -18.91 -18.84 -16.56
N GLN A 194 -19.33 -18.64 -15.30
CA GLN A 194 -20.39 -19.41 -14.66
C GLN A 194 -21.76 -19.25 -15.36
N LEU A 195 -21.99 -18.08 -15.98
CA LEU A 195 -23.17 -17.77 -16.78
C LEU A 195 -23.04 -18.21 -18.26
N GLY A 196 -21.86 -18.66 -18.69
CA GLY A 196 -21.59 -19.07 -20.07
C GLY A 196 -21.57 -17.93 -21.09
N CYS A 197 -21.37 -16.68 -20.66
CA CYS A 197 -21.39 -15.50 -21.54
C CYS A 197 -20.12 -14.63 -21.45
N GLY A 198 -19.12 -15.06 -20.67
CA GLY A 198 -17.96 -14.23 -20.36
C GLY A 198 -18.32 -12.99 -19.54
N GLY A 199 -17.30 -12.33 -19.01
CA GLY A 199 -17.47 -11.11 -18.25
C GLY A 199 -16.16 -10.39 -17.99
N LEU A 200 -16.23 -9.08 -17.80
CA LEU A 200 -15.11 -8.24 -17.41
C LEU A 200 -15.54 -7.19 -16.39
N LEU A 201 -14.56 -6.59 -15.69
CA LEU A 201 -14.80 -5.49 -14.77
C LEU A 201 -14.75 -4.15 -15.50
N ALA A 202 -15.89 -3.49 -15.65
CA ALA A 202 -16.00 -2.21 -16.35
C ALA A 202 -15.65 -1.01 -15.44
N SER A 203 -16.05 -1.07 -14.17
CA SER A 203 -15.77 -0.02 -13.20
C SER A 203 -15.59 -0.59 -11.79
N LEU A 204 -14.76 0.06 -10.97
CA LEU A 204 -14.54 -0.33 -9.58
C LEU A 204 -14.26 0.88 -8.69
N CYS A 205 -14.92 0.92 -7.55
CA CYS A 205 -14.66 1.88 -6.48
C CYS A 205 -14.51 1.15 -5.14
N ARG A 206 -13.36 1.31 -4.46
CA ARG A 206 -13.20 0.80 -3.10
C ARG A 206 -13.81 1.79 -2.10
N THR A 207 -14.93 1.41 -1.48
CA THR A 207 -15.68 2.28 -0.58
C THR A 207 -15.21 2.17 0.88
N ARG A 208 -14.60 1.04 1.28
CA ARG A 208 -14.19 0.77 2.66
C ARG A 208 -12.96 -0.13 2.78
N ILE A 209 -12.16 0.09 3.83
CA ILE A 209 -11.14 -0.84 4.34
C ILE A 209 -11.32 -0.91 5.87
N GLY A 210 -11.76 -2.04 6.42
CA GLY A 210 -12.10 -2.18 7.84
C GLY A 210 -13.06 -1.09 8.29
N LYS A 211 -12.64 -0.26 9.25
CA LYS A 211 -13.43 0.89 9.75
C LYS A 211 -13.32 2.17 8.90
N TYR A 212 -12.36 2.23 7.97
CA TYR A 212 -12.07 3.42 7.17
C TYR A 212 -12.99 3.47 5.95
N LYS A 213 -13.65 4.60 5.72
CA LYS A 213 -14.63 4.79 4.64
C LYS A 213 -14.15 5.87 3.67
N LEU A 214 -14.50 5.70 2.39
CA LEU A 214 -14.21 6.66 1.32
C LEU A 214 -14.74 8.06 1.62
N LYS A 215 -15.89 8.19 2.29
CA LYS A 215 -16.46 9.49 2.70
C LYS A 215 -15.52 10.33 3.58
N GLY A 216 -14.59 9.70 4.31
CA GLY A 216 -13.58 10.38 5.11
C GLY A 216 -12.25 10.60 4.39
N ALA A 217 -12.13 10.16 3.13
CA ALA A 217 -10.97 10.37 2.31
C ALA A 217 -11.05 11.72 1.60
N LYS A 218 -9.90 12.30 1.29
CA LYS A 218 -9.81 13.54 0.52
C LYS A 218 -9.17 13.31 -0.84
N GLU A 219 -9.43 14.20 -1.77
CA GLU A 219 -8.67 14.24 -3.01
C GLU A 219 -7.21 14.61 -2.74
N LEU A 220 -6.33 14.25 -3.66
CA LEU A 220 -4.91 14.61 -3.56
C LEU A 220 -4.68 16.12 -3.43
N LYS A 221 -5.47 16.93 -4.15
CA LYS A 221 -5.39 18.40 -4.10
C LYS A 221 -5.72 18.96 -2.71
N ASP A 222 -6.73 18.41 -2.03
CA ASP A 222 -7.19 18.93 -0.74
C ASP A 222 -6.18 18.65 0.38
N TRP A 223 -5.40 17.56 0.23
CA TRP A 223 -4.27 17.27 1.12
C TRP A 223 -3.13 18.29 0.96
N MET A 224 -3.02 18.95 -0.21
CA MET A 224 -2.01 19.98 -0.47
C MET A 224 -2.43 21.35 0.06
N GLU A 225 -3.73 21.67 0.04
CA GLU A 225 -4.24 22.96 0.53
C GLU A 225 -4.32 23.02 2.05
N ALA A 226 -4.81 21.95 2.71
CA ALA A 226 -4.80 21.83 4.17
C ALA A 226 -3.38 21.79 4.77
N ALA A 227 -2.39 21.61 3.89
CA ALA A 227 -0.98 21.49 4.20
C ALA A 227 -0.22 22.83 4.17
N GLN A 228 -0.85 23.94 3.77
CA GLN A 228 -0.16 25.22 3.74
C GLN A 228 0.40 25.58 5.12
N PRO A 229 1.70 25.88 5.23
CA PRO A 229 2.31 26.20 6.51
C PRO A 229 1.72 27.51 7.04
N THR A 230 0.98 27.45 8.14
CA THR A 230 0.67 28.63 8.96
C THR A 230 2.00 29.26 9.40
N VAL A 231 2.36 30.33 8.71
CA VAL A 231 3.42 31.30 9.03
C VAL A 231 4.82 30.72 9.14
N ALA A 232 5.62 30.98 8.10
CA ALA A 232 7.07 30.90 8.13
C ALA A 232 7.64 31.72 9.30
N LYS A 233 7.92 31.08 10.45
CA LYS A 233 8.85 31.66 11.42
C LYS A 233 10.22 31.73 10.74
N LYS A 234 10.71 32.96 10.54
CA LYS A 234 12.02 33.32 9.95
C LYS A 234 13.08 32.27 10.28
N ARG A 235 13.55 31.57 9.25
CA ARG A 235 14.68 30.66 9.35
C ARG A 235 15.93 31.45 9.73
N ILE A 236 16.52 31.12 10.88
CA ILE A 236 17.95 31.36 11.08
C ILE A 236 18.67 30.31 10.22
N PRO A 237 19.54 30.68 9.27
CA PRO A 237 20.27 29.72 8.44
C PRO A 237 21.03 28.73 9.32
N VAL A 238 21.05 27.44 8.94
CA VAL A 238 21.73 26.35 9.68
C VAL A 238 23.21 26.69 9.94
N ARG A 239 23.86 27.41 9.01
CA ARG A 239 25.22 27.94 9.20
C ARG A 239 25.33 28.90 10.39
N THR A 240 24.36 29.79 10.57
CA THR A 240 24.32 30.77 11.66
C THR A 240 24.01 30.11 13.01
N ALA A 241 23.14 29.10 13.03
CA ALA A 241 22.85 28.31 14.24
C ALA A 241 24.06 27.50 14.71
N MET A 242 24.80 26.87 13.78
CA MET A 242 26.03 26.14 14.11
C MET A 242 27.19 27.06 14.53
N LYS A 243 27.29 28.26 13.95
CA LYS A 243 28.30 29.26 14.34
C LYS A 243 28.05 29.76 15.77
N LYS A 244 26.80 30.10 16.11
CA LYS A 244 26.39 30.49 17.47
C LYS A 244 26.56 29.36 18.49
N ALA A 245 26.29 28.11 18.12
CA ALA A 245 26.51 26.96 19.00
C ALA A 245 28.00 26.71 19.27
N LYS A 246 28.86 26.86 18.25
CA LYS A 246 30.32 26.77 18.41
C LYS A 246 30.89 27.92 19.25
N GLU A 247 30.38 29.14 19.09
CA GLU A 247 30.78 30.31 19.90
C GLU A 247 30.38 30.13 21.38
N ARG A 248 29.14 29.72 21.67
CA ARG A 248 28.68 29.41 23.04
C ARG A 248 29.47 28.28 23.70
N ALA A 249 29.87 27.25 22.93
CA ALA A 249 30.72 26.18 23.43
C ALA A 249 32.15 26.65 23.72
N LYS A 250 32.65 27.65 22.98
CA LYS A 250 33.96 28.28 23.21
C LYS A 250 33.96 29.17 24.45
N GLU A 251 32.90 29.93 24.69
CA GLU A 251 32.71 30.73 25.91
C GLU A 251 32.58 29.85 27.17
N ARG A 252 31.79 28.77 27.11
CA ARG A 252 31.68 27.81 28.23
C ARG A 252 33.01 27.16 28.59
N LYS A 253 33.85 26.83 27.60
CA LYS A 253 35.20 26.29 27.85
C LYS A 253 36.14 27.33 28.46
N LYS A 254 36.01 28.62 28.13
CA LYS A 254 36.81 29.70 28.76
C LYS A 254 36.42 29.92 30.23
N MET A 255 35.13 29.83 30.56
CA MET A 255 34.67 29.93 31.95
C MET A 255 35.17 28.78 32.84
N VAL A 256 35.18 27.54 32.33
CA VAL A 256 35.63 26.36 33.10
C VAL A 256 37.14 26.36 33.38
N VAL A 257 37.95 27.04 32.55
CA VAL A 257 39.41 27.14 32.76
C VAL A 257 39.77 28.22 33.81
N SER A 258 38.85 29.15 34.11
CA SER A 258 39.07 30.22 35.09
C SER A 258 38.85 29.83 36.56
N SER A 259 38.28 28.64 36.82
CA SER A 259 38.09 28.11 38.17
C SER A 259 39.04 26.93 38.44
N GLY A 260 40.31 27.22 38.75
CA GLY A 260 41.27 26.24 39.30
C GLY A 260 40.86 25.84 40.73
N LYS A 261 40.97 24.56 41.15
CA LYS A 261 42.17 23.87 41.71
C LYS A 261 41.72 22.48 42.27
N PRO A 262 42.60 21.58 42.76
CA PRO A 262 43.76 20.95 42.14
C PRO A 262 43.78 19.40 42.27
N SER A 263 44.77 18.78 41.63
CA SER A 263 45.05 17.34 41.55
C SER A 263 45.44 16.63 42.86
N SER A 264 45.16 15.32 42.98
CA SER A 264 45.91 14.40 43.86
C SER A 264 46.27 13.06 43.16
N LYS A 265 47.55 12.99 42.79
CA LYS A 265 48.53 11.87 42.81
C LYS A 265 48.13 10.41 42.47
N LYS A 266 48.91 9.90 41.49
CA LYS A 266 49.36 8.53 41.19
C LYS A 266 49.39 7.52 42.35
N LYS A 267 49.08 6.25 42.06
CA LYS A 267 49.90 5.10 42.46
C LYS A 267 49.84 3.96 41.41
N THR A 268 51.03 3.48 41.08
CA THR A 268 51.43 2.38 40.20
C THR A 268 51.19 1.00 40.81
N GLY A 269 50.98 -0.04 40.00
CA GLY A 269 51.04 -1.43 40.46
C GLY A 269 50.82 -2.45 39.33
N SER A 270 51.91 -3.07 38.88
CA SER A 270 51.92 -4.21 37.94
C SER A 270 51.49 -5.50 38.65
N LYS A 271 50.85 -6.45 37.93
CA LYS A 271 51.16 -7.90 37.98
C LYS A 271 50.31 -8.75 37.02
N LYS A 272 51.03 -9.38 36.08
CA LYS A 272 50.95 -10.77 35.56
C LYS A 272 49.60 -11.48 35.33
N LYS A 273 49.44 -11.94 34.07
CA LYS A 273 48.66 -13.13 33.64
C LYS A 273 49.06 -14.40 34.42
N PRO A 274 48.21 -15.43 34.41
CA PRO A 274 48.61 -16.62 33.67
C PRO A 274 47.54 -17.18 32.74
N ALA A 275 48.03 -17.99 31.80
CA ALA A 275 47.29 -18.77 30.82
C ALA A 275 46.70 -20.05 31.44
N ALA A 276 45.60 -20.54 30.86
CA ALA A 276 45.18 -21.93 30.97
C ALA A 276 44.95 -22.49 29.56
N LYS A 277 45.48 -23.70 29.35
CA LYS A 277 45.55 -24.48 28.11
C LYS A 277 44.89 -25.82 28.41
N LYS A 278 44.36 -26.46 27.35
CA LYS A 278 43.83 -27.85 27.25
C LYS A 278 42.37 -28.01 27.73
N GLU A 279 41.50 -28.81 27.12
CA GLU A 279 41.73 -30.00 26.29
C GLU A 279 40.54 -30.32 25.37
N SER A 280 40.72 -31.38 24.58
CA SER A 280 40.05 -31.79 23.35
C SER A 280 38.85 -32.75 23.53
N LYS A 281 38.33 -33.19 22.36
CA LYS A 281 37.34 -34.26 22.03
C LYS A 281 35.99 -33.66 21.63
N GLY A 282 35.40 -33.89 20.45
CA GLY A 282 35.61 -34.92 19.42
C GLY A 282 34.24 -35.59 19.13
N LYS A 283 34.01 -35.97 17.86
CA LYS A 283 32.85 -36.71 17.28
C LYS A 283 31.53 -35.91 17.09
N LYS A 284 30.65 -36.20 16.13
CA LYS A 284 30.62 -36.84 14.79
C LYS A 284 29.16 -36.63 14.33
N ARG A 285 28.96 -36.31 13.04
CA ARG A 285 27.84 -36.69 12.15
C ARG A 285 26.46 -37.02 12.77
N LYS A 286 25.43 -36.26 12.39
CA LYS A 286 24.41 -36.63 11.39
C LYS A 286 23.78 -35.37 10.83
#